data_AF-A0A8J5SKZ4-F1
#
_entry.id   AF-A0A8J5SKZ4-F1
#
_cell.length_a   1.000
_cell.length_b   1.000
_cell.length_c   1.000
_cell.angle_alpha   90.00
_cell.angle_beta   90.00
_cell.angle_gamma   90.00
#
_symmetry.space_group_name_H-M   'P 1'
#
loop_
_entity.id
_entity.type
_entity.pdbx_description
1 polymer ?
#
loop_
_entity_poly.entity_id
_entity_poly.type
_entity_poly.pdbx_seq_one_letter_code
_entity_poly.pdbx_strand_id
1 'polypeptide(L)'
;MACSGSRAVRFQSDMELPQSKAASATESTSSSSRSWKHGKAQHQQQHDPRKWRQPGTGTIKDRVLSRAFSEELESLMNAGNHLFFDPRGQLIHLWSKIFLAACLVSLFVDPLFLYLTGIRQNMCIEFKYSLALTLSMIRSILDVFYVVHILFRFRTAFIAPSSRVFGRGELVIQPCKIARRYLTRSFWFDLITALPLPQFVIWIVTPSLNESATGNRKNILRFSIIFQYLPRLFQIFPLSRQIVMATGVMTETAWAGAAYNLVLYMLASHVLGALWYLFSVQRQETCWREACHVRGPPCQTHFFDCKTVSSNRTIWNELSNIANLCTPSNGFYPFGIYAEALDSRLTSSSFTQKYFYCFWWGLKNLSCLGQNLSTSLFIGEITFAIVIGVLGLVLFGLLIGNMQSYLQATMVRLEEWRTKRTDMERWMNHRQIPQPLKQCVRRFHQYKWVATRGVDEEALLEDLPMDIRREIKRHLCLDLVRRVRARLTHRHWARPARAARVHGPR
;
A
#
# COMPACT_ATOMS: atom_id res chain seq x y z
N MET A 1 16.23 -33.22 11.53
CA MET A 1 16.73 -32.51 12.73
C MET A 1 15.57 -32.29 13.68
N ALA A 2 15.57 -33.00 14.81
CA ALA A 2 14.51 -32.97 15.82
C ALA A 2 14.57 -31.63 16.59
N CYS A 3 13.46 -30.89 16.60
CA CYS A 3 13.34 -29.63 17.32
C CYS A 3 12.47 -29.90 18.55
N SER A 4 13.10 -30.22 19.68
CA SER A 4 12.44 -30.45 20.98
C SER A 4 12.51 -29.19 21.82
N GLY A 5 11.34 -28.65 22.21
CA GLY A 5 11.21 -27.45 23.04
C GLY A 5 9.94 -26.66 22.72
N SER A 6 8.81 -27.03 23.34
CA SER A 6 7.54 -26.32 23.15
C SER A 6 7.42 -25.13 24.11
N ARG A 7 8.02 -23.97 23.76
CA ARG A 7 7.62 -22.67 24.35
C ARG A 7 6.63 -21.95 23.44
N ALA A 8 5.43 -21.71 23.95
CA ALA A 8 4.40 -20.89 23.32
C ALA A 8 3.80 -20.00 24.42
N VAL A 9 3.60 -18.72 24.15
CA VAL A 9 3.15 -17.75 25.16
C VAL A 9 1.66 -17.52 24.94
N ARG A 10 0.85 -18.08 25.85
CA ARG A 10 -0.59 -17.88 25.88
C ARG A 10 -0.89 -16.64 26.72
N PHE A 11 -1.66 -15.70 26.17
CA PHE A 11 -2.15 -14.54 26.93
C PHE A 11 -3.25 -14.99 27.88
N GLN A 12 -3.01 -14.91 29.18
CA GLN A 12 -3.95 -15.36 30.21
C GLN A 12 -4.69 -14.15 30.79
N SER A 13 -5.97 -14.05 30.49
CA SER A 13 -6.94 -13.29 31.27
C SER A 13 -8.24 -14.06 31.21
N ASP A 14 -8.47 -14.91 32.20
CA ASP A 14 -9.81 -15.24 32.73
C ASP A 14 -9.67 -16.02 34.04
N MET A 15 -10.49 -15.64 35.02
CA MET A 15 -10.59 -16.19 36.35
C MET A 15 -11.58 -17.37 36.28
N GLU A 16 -11.11 -18.59 36.53
CA GLU A 16 -11.97 -19.79 36.55
C GLU A 16 -12.95 -19.71 37.75
N LEU A 17 -14.25 -19.74 37.48
CA LEU A 17 -15.27 -20.08 38.49
C LEU A 17 -15.32 -21.61 38.64
N PRO A 18 -15.47 -22.15 39.86
CA PRO A 18 -15.45 -23.58 40.07
C PRO A 18 -16.72 -24.25 39.53
N GLN A 19 -16.51 -25.26 38.69
CA GLN A 19 -17.54 -26.21 38.24
C GLN A 19 -18.08 -27.00 39.44
N SER A 20 -19.40 -26.95 39.65
CA SER A 20 -20.11 -27.94 40.46
C SER A 20 -20.39 -29.17 39.59
N LYS A 21 -20.04 -30.35 40.10
CA LYS A 21 -20.41 -31.65 39.53
C LYS A 21 -21.85 -31.99 39.92
N ALA A 22 -22.65 -32.45 38.94
CA ALA A 22 -23.68 -33.45 39.18
C ALA A 22 -23.98 -34.19 37.87
N ALA A 23 -23.99 -35.52 37.94
CA ALA A 23 -24.29 -36.43 36.85
C ALA A 23 -25.79 -36.72 36.74
N SER A 24 -26.23 -36.92 35.49
CA SER A 24 -27.33 -37.75 34.97
C SER A 24 -28.63 -37.92 35.77
N ALA A 25 -29.75 -37.50 35.17
CA ALA A 25 -30.96 -38.32 35.03
C ALA A 25 -31.87 -37.78 33.91
N THR A 26 -32.60 -38.71 33.32
CA THR A 26 -33.42 -38.72 32.10
C THR A 26 -34.81 -38.08 32.27
N GLU A 27 -35.49 -37.92 31.13
CA GLU A 27 -36.96 -37.94 30.92
C GLU A 27 -37.82 -36.66 30.81
N SER A 28 -38.36 -36.52 29.59
CA SER A 28 -39.75 -36.23 29.18
C SER A 28 -40.46 -34.91 29.53
N THR A 29 -40.95 -34.32 28.44
CA THR A 29 -42.01 -33.32 28.30
C THR A 29 -43.39 -33.81 28.79
N SER A 30 -44.11 -33.00 29.59
CA SER A 30 -45.56 -32.71 29.42
C SER A 30 -46.11 -31.70 30.45
N SER A 31 -46.72 -30.63 29.93
CA SER A 31 -47.97 -29.95 30.33
C SER A 31 -48.34 -29.60 31.80
N SER A 32 -48.83 -28.36 31.94
CA SER A 32 -50.09 -27.97 32.64
C SER A 32 -50.06 -27.42 34.10
N SER A 33 -50.17 -26.09 34.18
CA SER A 33 -51.20 -25.32 34.93
C SER A 33 -51.10 -25.03 36.45
N ARG A 34 -51.58 -23.82 36.78
CA ARG A 34 -52.23 -23.30 38.02
C ARG A 34 -51.40 -22.56 39.09
N SER A 35 -51.51 -21.23 39.00
CA SER A 35 -51.94 -20.24 40.02
C SER A 35 -52.26 -20.75 41.44
N TRP A 36 -51.75 -20.09 42.51
CA TRP A 36 -52.49 -19.12 43.35
C TRP A 36 -51.64 -18.56 44.50
N LYS A 37 -52.06 -17.38 44.96
CA LYS A 37 -51.50 -16.42 45.94
C LYS A 37 -51.47 -16.94 47.41
N HIS A 38 -50.57 -16.39 48.25
CA HIS A 38 -50.83 -15.43 49.35
C HIS A 38 -49.75 -15.45 50.46
N GLY A 39 -49.34 -14.25 50.92
CA GLY A 39 -49.47 -13.87 52.33
C GLY A 39 -48.29 -14.02 53.33
N LYS A 40 -47.57 -12.90 53.53
CA LYS A 40 -47.23 -12.23 54.81
C LYS A 40 -46.30 -12.88 55.88
N ALA A 41 -45.21 -12.13 56.14
CA ALA A 41 -44.86 -11.44 57.41
C ALA A 41 -43.74 -11.98 58.35
N GLN A 42 -42.75 -11.08 58.53
CA GLN A 42 -42.16 -10.55 59.78
C GLN A 42 -40.73 -10.94 60.25
N HIS A 43 -39.91 -9.87 60.36
CA HIS A 43 -38.94 -9.53 61.43
C HIS A 43 -37.65 -10.40 61.57
N GLN A 44 -36.41 -9.89 61.77
CA GLN A 44 -35.89 -8.57 62.15
C GLN A 44 -34.33 -8.55 62.13
N GLN A 45 -33.73 -7.36 61.87
CA GLN A 45 -32.38 -6.88 62.30
C GLN A 45 -31.13 -7.58 61.69
N GLN A 46 -29.99 -6.94 61.35
CA GLN A 46 -29.47 -5.58 61.43
C GLN A 46 -28.03 -5.61 60.88
N HIS A 47 -27.60 -4.66 60.03
CA HIS A 47 -26.23 -4.11 60.10
C HIS A 47 -26.07 -2.83 59.25
N ASP A 48 -25.61 -1.81 59.94
CA ASP A 48 -25.39 -0.42 59.51
C ASP A 48 -24.11 -0.27 58.65
N PRO A 49 -24.03 0.71 57.72
CA PRO A 49 -23.01 0.81 56.69
C PRO A 49 -21.90 1.81 57.06
N ARG A 50 -20.62 1.42 57.01
CA ARG A 50 -19.49 2.38 57.04
C ARG A 50 -18.19 1.76 56.50
N LYS A 51 -17.86 2.04 55.24
CA LYS A 51 -16.56 2.63 54.83
C LYS A 51 -16.45 2.81 53.32
N TRP A 52 -16.41 4.08 52.92
CA TRP A 52 -15.93 4.53 51.62
C TRP A 52 -14.41 4.31 51.49
N ARG A 53 -13.96 3.67 50.42
CA ARG A 53 -12.62 3.88 49.84
C ARG A 53 -12.79 4.48 48.45
N GLN A 54 -12.07 5.57 48.21
CA GLN A 54 -12.09 6.35 46.96
C GLN A 54 -11.49 5.58 45.78
N PRO A 55 -11.96 5.76 44.53
CA PRO A 55 -11.25 5.32 43.34
C PRO A 55 -10.39 6.45 42.79
N GLY A 56 -9.20 6.58 43.36
CA GLY A 56 -8.04 7.20 42.71
C GLY A 56 -7.04 6.09 42.38
N THR A 57 -6.31 6.28 41.27
CA THR A 57 -5.29 5.39 40.69
C THR A 57 -5.85 4.25 39.82
N GLY A 58 -5.74 4.42 38.49
CA GLY A 58 -5.67 3.28 37.59
C GLY A 58 -4.60 2.34 38.13
N THR A 59 -4.97 1.07 38.27
CA THR A 59 -4.29 0.18 39.21
C THR A 59 -2.81 0.13 38.88
N ILE A 60 -1.99 0.32 39.91
CA ILE A 60 -0.54 0.03 39.85
C ILE A 60 -0.32 -1.36 39.23
N LYS A 61 -1.26 -2.30 39.43
CA LYS A 61 -1.30 -3.60 38.78
C LYS A 61 -1.31 -3.56 37.26
N ASP A 62 -2.08 -2.72 36.57
CA ASP A 62 -2.09 -2.70 35.10
C ASP A 62 -0.80 -2.13 34.50
N ARG A 63 -0.23 -1.11 35.15
CA ARG A 63 1.10 -0.57 34.79
C ARG A 63 2.22 -1.53 35.17
N VAL A 64 2.09 -2.26 36.27
CA VAL A 64 3.05 -3.28 36.68
C VAL A 64 2.94 -4.51 35.79
N LEU A 65 1.73 -4.88 35.33
CA LEU A 65 1.53 -5.95 34.37
C LEU A 65 2.18 -5.57 33.04
N SER A 66 1.87 -4.41 32.48
CA SER A 66 2.45 -4.00 31.19
C SER A 66 3.97 -3.85 31.25
N ARG A 67 4.50 -3.39 32.39
CA ARG A 67 5.94 -3.23 32.64
C ARG A 67 6.65 -4.57 32.92
N ALA A 68 6.00 -5.47 33.65
CA ALA A 68 6.47 -6.85 33.84
C ALA A 68 6.40 -7.64 32.52
N PHE A 69 5.38 -7.42 31.68
CA PHE A 69 5.27 -8.01 30.35
C PHE A 69 6.35 -7.49 29.40
N SER A 70 6.68 -6.19 29.44
CA SER A 70 7.80 -5.67 28.66
C SER A 70 9.13 -6.21 29.18
N GLU A 71 9.34 -6.27 30.49
CA GLU A 71 10.59 -6.77 31.10
C GLU A 71 10.77 -8.29 30.89
N GLU A 72 9.69 -9.09 30.92
CA GLU A 72 9.76 -10.53 30.69
C GLU A 72 9.98 -10.83 29.20
N LEU A 73 9.35 -10.07 28.29
CA LEU A 73 9.61 -10.12 26.84
C LEU A 73 11.03 -9.67 26.48
N GLU A 74 11.53 -8.63 27.15
CA GLU A 74 12.88 -8.07 26.96
C GLU A 74 13.95 -8.97 27.58
N SER A 75 13.66 -9.61 28.72
CA SER A 75 14.52 -10.66 29.30
C SER A 75 14.56 -11.91 28.43
N LEU A 76 13.43 -12.28 27.80
CA LEU A 76 13.37 -13.39 26.83
C LEU A 76 14.03 -13.04 25.49
N MET A 77 14.02 -11.77 25.09
CA MET A 77 14.80 -11.26 23.94
C MET A 77 16.31 -11.29 24.21
N ASN A 78 16.73 -11.04 25.45
CA ASN A 78 18.14 -11.01 25.84
C ASN A 78 18.68 -12.40 26.25
N ALA A 79 17.81 -13.33 26.67
CA ALA A 79 18.20 -14.67 27.14
C ALA A 79 18.41 -15.72 26.01
N GLY A 80 18.08 -15.39 24.77
CA GLY A 80 18.36 -16.23 23.61
C GLY A 80 19.09 -15.44 22.54
N ASN A 81 20.20 -15.98 22.02
CA ASN A 81 21.02 -15.40 20.92
C ASN A 81 20.27 -15.20 19.58
N HIS A 82 18.94 -15.11 19.58
CA HIS A 82 18.10 -15.00 18.40
C HIS A 82 17.13 -13.82 18.55
N LEU A 83 17.50 -12.68 17.97
CA LEU A 83 16.63 -11.53 17.78
C LEU A 83 15.44 -11.93 16.88
N PHE A 84 14.22 -11.89 17.41
CA PHE A 84 12.97 -12.05 16.66
C PHE A 84 12.22 -10.72 16.59
N PHE A 85 11.45 -10.53 15.52
CA PHE A 85 10.64 -9.34 15.35
C PHE A 85 9.16 -9.65 15.58
N ASP A 86 8.51 -8.83 16.41
CA ASP A 86 7.06 -8.83 16.54
C ASP A 86 6.44 -8.33 15.22
N PRO A 87 5.51 -9.08 14.58
CA PRO A 87 4.80 -8.62 13.39
C PRO A 87 4.02 -7.31 13.60
N ARG A 88 3.69 -6.93 14.84
CA ARG A 88 3.03 -5.65 15.18
C ARG A 88 4.01 -4.55 15.59
N GLY A 89 5.31 -4.85 15.60
CA GLY A 89 6.35 -3.91 15.99
C GLY A 89 6.52 -2.79 14.96
N GLN A 90 6.75 -1.56 15.42
CA GLN A 90 6.95 -0.38 14.56
C GLN A 90 8.07 -0.60 13.52
N LEU A 91 9.11 -1.37 13.86
CA LEU A 91 10.23 -1.67 12.98
C LEU A 91 9.80 -2.50 11.74
N ILE A 92 8.93 -3.51 11.90
CA ILE A 92 8.43 -4.31 10.77
C ILE A 92 7.49 -3.49 9.89
N HIS A 93 6.67 -2.62 10.49
CA HIS A 93 5.83 -1.69 9.73
C HIS A 93 6.67 -0.69 8.92
N LEU A 94 7.69 -0.09 9.53
CA LEU A 94 8.61 0.82 8.86
C LEU A 94 9.36 0.10 7.73
N TRP A 95 9.91 -1.08 7.99
CA TRP A 95 10.59 -1.90 6.98
C TRP A 95 9.65 -2.27 5.82
N SER A 96 8.41 -2.64 6.09
CA SER A 96 7.43 -2.99 5.06
C SER A 96 7.14 -1.80 4.12
N LYS A 97 7.08 -0.57 4.66
CA LYS A 97 6.93 0.66 3.87
C LYS A 97 8.19 0.97 3.04
N ILE A 98 9.39 0.84 3.63
CA ILE A 98 10.67 1.04 2.93
C ILE A 98 10.81 0.01 1.79
N PHE A 99 10.51 -1.25 2.09
CA PHE A 99 10.58 -2.33 1.11
C PHE A 99 9.56 -2.15 -0.03
N LEU A 100 8.35 -1.66 0.26
CA LEU A 100 7.38 -1.31 -0.78
C LEU A 100 7.91 -0.21 -1.70
N ALA A 101 8.52 0.84 -1.14
CA ALA A 101 9.14 1.89 -1.94
C ALA A 101 10.28 1.34 -2.83
N ALA A 102 11.14 0.48 -2.28
CA ALA A 102 12.19 -0.20 -3.05
C ALA A 102 11.62 -1.10 -4.16
N CYS A 103 10.51 -1.79 -3.92
CA CYS A 103 9.81 -2.58 -4.94
C CYS A 103 9.28 -1.70 -6.09
N LEU A 104 8.68 -0.54 -5.78
CA LEU A 104 8.21 0.41 -6.79
C LEU A 104 9.37 0.96 -7.64
N VAL A 105 10.49 1.31 -7.00
CA VAL A 105 11.71 1.74 -7.72
C VAL A 105 12.27 0.61 -8.59
N SER A 106 12.29 -0.63 -8.09
CA SER A 106 12.68 -1.80 -8.87
C SER A 106 11.84 -1.98 -10.12
N LEU A 107 10.51 -1.89 -10.00
CA LEU A 107 9.62 -2.02 -11.14
C LEU A 107 9.76 -0.88 -12.14
N PHE A 108 10.20 0.31 -11.71
CA PHE A 108 10.52 1.41 -12.61
C PHE A 108 11.85 1.17 -13.35
N VAL A 109 12.85 0.59 -12.70
CA VAL A 109 14.16 0.32 -13.31
C VAL A 109 14.12 -0.85 -14.29
N ASP A 110 13.33 -1.89 -14.01
CA ASP A 110 13.31 -3.13 -14.80
C ASP A 110 12.98 -2.90 -16.32
N PRO A 111 11.98 -2.10 -16.72
CA PRO A 111 11.70 -1.82 -18.13
C PRO A 111 12.79 -1.01 -18.83
N LEU A 112 13.66 -0.30 -18.09
CA LEU A 112 14.77 0.44 -18.70
C LEU A 112 15.75 -0.47 -19.44
N PHE A 113 15.85 -1.74 -19.03
CA PHE A 113 16.65 -2.75 -19.72
C PHE A 113 16.13 -3.04 -21.15
N LEU A 114 14.88 -2.69 -21.48
CA LEU A 114 14.35 -2.84 -22.84
C LEU A 114 14.95 -1.82 -23.83
N TYR A 115 15.57 -0.74 -23.33
CA TYR A 115 16.25 0.27 -24.16
C TYR A 115 17.73 -0.04 -24.43
N LEU A 116 18.23 -1.21 -24.01
CA LEU A 116 19.63 -1.59 -24.21
C LEU A 116 20.02 -1.74 -25.68
N THR A 117 19.07 -2.11 -26.53
CA THR A 117 19.27 -2.19 -27.98
C THR A 117 18.83 -0.90 -28.65
N GLY A 118 19.70 -0.31 -29.46
CA GLY A 118 19.37 0.82 -30.32
C GLY A 118 19.79 0.58 -31.77
N ILE A 119 19.29 1.38 -32.68
CA ILE A 119 19.64 1.29 -34.11
C ILE A 119 20.58 2.43 -34.47
N ARG A 120 21.70 2.14 -35.14
CA ARG A 120 22.55 3.19 -35.72
C ARG A 120 22.01 3.64 -37.09
N GLN A 121 22.41 4.83 -37.50
CA GLN A 121 22.10 5.39 -38.83
C GLN A 121 22.50 4.44 -39.98
N ASN A 122 23.53 3.62 -39.79
CA ASN A 122 23.97 2.64 -40.79
C ASN A 122 23.15 1.34 -40.76
N MET A 123 21.93 1.29 -40.19
CA MET A 123 21.05 0.11 -40.21
C MET A 123 21.63 -1.14 -39.56
N CYS A 124 22.17 -1.00 -38.34
CA CYS A 124 22.53 -2.13 -37.47
C CYS A 124 22.04 -1.88 -36.05
N ILE A 125 21.88 -2.97 -35.31
CA ILE A 125 21.50 -2.99 -33.90
C ILE A 125 22.77 -2.97 -33.05
N GLU A 126 22.88 -1.98 -32.18
CA GLU A 126 23.96 -1.81 -31.22
C GLU A 126 23.46 -2.12 -29.81
N PHE A 127 24.28 -2.84 -29.04
CA PHE A 127 24.05 -3.07 -27.62
C PHE A 127 24.80 -2.02 -26.79
N LYS A 128 24.06 -1.25 -25.98
CA LYS A 128 24.64 -0.16 -25.18
C LYS A 128 25.20 -0.67 -23.85
N TYR A 129 26.46 -1.09 -23.86
CA TYR A 129 27.16 -1.59 -22.66
C TYR A 129 27.21 -0.59 -21.49
N SER A 130 27.42 0.70 -21.77
CA SER A 130 27.45 1.74 -20.73
C SER A 130 26.11 1.82 -19.97
N LEU A 131 24.98 1.81 -20.69
CA LEU A 131 23.65 1.80 -20.07
C LEU A 131 23.40 0.50 -19.30
N ALA A 132 23.82 -0.65 -19.85
CA ALA A 132 23.69 -1.94 -19.19
C ALA A 132 24.44 -2.00 -17.85
N LEU A 133 25.64 -1.43 -17.79
CA LEU A 133 26.43 -1.33 -16.56
C LEU A 133 25.74 -0.47 -15.51
N THR A 134 25.33 0.75 -15.88
CA THR A 134 24.64 1.66 -14.95
C THR A 134 23.35 1.04 -14.40
N LEU A 135 22.52 0.45 -15.27
CA LEU A 135 21.29 -0.21 -14.84
C LEU A 135 21.57 -1.43 -13.96
N SER A 136 22.59 -2.24 -14.29
CA SER A 136 22.99 -3.40 -13.47
C SER A 136 23.45 -3.01 -12.07
N MET A 137 24.16 -1.89 -11.93
CA MET A 137 24.62 -1.38 -10.63
C MET A 137 23.43 -0.93 -9.76
N ILE A 138 22.55 -0.09 -10.31
CA ILE A 138 21.32 0.35 -9.63
C ILE A 138 20.49 -0.87 -9.22
N ARG A 139 20.36 -1.83 -10.13
CA ARG A 139 19.59 -3.06 -9.92
C ARG A 139 20.15 -3.91 -8.78
N SER A 140 21.46 -4.05 -8.71
CA SER A 140 22.13 -4.83 -7.68
C SER A 140 21.92 -4.24 -6.28
N ILE A 141 21.90 -2.89 -6.16
CA ILE A 141 21.56 -2.21 -4.91
C ILE A 141 20.12 -2.54 -4.49
N LEU A 142 19.18 -2.53 -5.44
CA LEU A 142 17.78 -2.86 -5.15
C LEU A 142 17.60 -4.33 -4.75
N ASP A 143 18.35 -5.26 -5.35
CA ASP A 143 18.31 -6.68 -4.99
C ASP A 143 18.72 -6.96 -3.54
N VAL A 144 19.62 -6.14 -2.96
CA VAL A 144 19.96 -6.23 -1.53
C VAL A 144 18.71 -6.07 -0.64
N PHE A 145 17.77 -5.18 -1.00
CA PHE A 145 16.53 -5.02 -0.23
C PHE A 145 15.67 -6.28 -0.23
N TYR A 146 15.64 -7.04 -1.34
CA TYR A 146 14.91 -8.31 -1.42
C TYR A 146 15.57 -9.39 -0.56
N VAL A 147 16.90 -9.48 -0.58
CA VAL A 147 17.65 -10.39 0.30
C VAL A 147 17.40 -10.06 1.76
N VAL A 148 17.50 -8.78 2.14
CA VAL A 148 17.23 -8.34 3.51
C VAL A 148 15.76 -8.62 3.89
N HIS A 149 14.80 -8.45 2.97
CA HIS A 149 13.40 -8.81 3.23
C HIS A 149 13.21 -10.29 3.55
N ILE A 150 13.87 -11.18 2.80
CA ILE A 150 13.86 -12.63 3.08
C ILE A 150 14.43 -12.90 4.48
N LEU A 151 15.53 -12.25 4.86
CA LEU A 151 16.10 -12.38 6.21
C LEU A 151 15.12 -11.92 7.30
N PHE A 152 14.42 -10.81 7.10
CA PHE A 152 13.35 -10.36 8.02
C PHE A 152 12.20 -11.38 8.11
N ARG A 153 11.81 -12.02 7.02
CA ARG A 153 10.75 -13.04 7.01
C ARG A 153 11.11 -14.28 7.84
N PHE A 154 12.38 -14.70 7.84
CA PHE A 154 12.85 -15.80 8.70
C PHE A 154 12.87 -15.44 10.20
N ARG A 155 12.90 -14.15 10.54
CA ARG A 155 12.99 -13.67 11.94
C ARG A 155 11.69 -13.07 12.48
N THR A 156 10.68 -12.88 11.65
CA THR A 156 9.37 -12.34 12.08
C THR A 156 8.50 -13.46 12.66
N ALA A 157 8.01 -13.27 13.89
CA ALA A 157 7.07 -14.18 14.52
C ALA A 157 5.69 -14.15 13.81
N PHE A 158 4.89 -15.21 13.96
CA PHE A 158 3.55 -15.25 13.36
C PHE A 158 2.47 -15.56 14.39
N ILE A 159 1.27 -15.02 14.13
CA ILE A 159 0.07 -15.27 14.94
C ILE A 159 -0.63 -16.52 14.40
N ALA A 160 -0.85 -17.53 15.24
CA ALA A 160 -1.51 -18.76 14.83
C ALA A 160 -2.99 -18.48 14.43
N PRO A 161 -3.47 -18.95 13.26
CA PRO A 161 -4.84 -18.72 12.82
C PRO A 161 -5.89 -19.37 13.75
N SER A 162 -5.58 -20.55 14.31
CA SER A 162 -6.47 -21.34 15.18
C SER A 162 -6.78 -20.68 16.52
N SER A 163 -5.97 -19.72 16.97
CA SER A 163 -6.17 -19.01 18.24
C SER A 163 -6.90 -17.67 18.09
N ARG A 164 -7.37 -17.33 16.88
CA ARG A 164 -8.12 -16.06 16.63
C ARG A 164 -9.57 -16.06 17.13
N VAL A 165 -10.06 -17.17 17.67
CA VAL A 165 -11.48 -17.37 18.05
C VAL A 165 -11.92 -16.45 19.20
N PHE A 166 -11.01 -15.96 20.04
CA PHE A 166 -11.29 -15.03 21.16
C PHE A 166 -10.56 -13.67 21.04
N GLY A 167 -10.30 -13.19 19.82
CA GLY A 167 -9.84 -11.81 19.57
C GLY A 167 -8.35 -11.54 19.78
N ARG A 168 -7.59 -12.40 20.48
CA ARG A 168 -6.12 -12.34 20.52
C ARG A 168 -5.51 -13.71 20.22
N GLY A 169 -5.00 -13.85 19.00
CA GLY A 169 -4.25 -15.03 18.59
C GLY A 169 -2.92 -15.16 19.33
N GLU A 170 -2.52 -16.40 19.59
CA GLU A 170 -1.26 -16.81 20.19
C GLU A 170 -0.08 -16.51 19.26
N LEU A 171 0.97 -15.90 19.82
CA LEU A 171 2.19 -15.55 19.11
C LEU A 171 3.19 -16.71 19.15
N VAL A 172 3.54 -17.25 17.98
CA VAL A 172 4.51 -18.35 17.87
C VAL A 172 5.90 -17.78 17.54
N ILE A 173 6.84 -17.94 18.47
CA ILE A 173 8.20 -17.36 18.41
C ILE A 173 9.26 -18.40 18.02
N GLN A 174 8.89 -19.68 17.88
CA GLN A 174 9.85 -20.76 17.70
C GLN A 174 10.54 -20.74 16.31
N PRO A 175 11.88 -20.75 16.23
CA PRO A 175 12.61 -20.59 14.97
C PRO A 175 12.30 -21.69 13.96
N CYS A 176 12.32 -22.95 14.40
CA CYS A 176 12.00 -24.11 13.56
C CYS A 176 10.59 -24.02 12.98
N LYS A 177 9.60 -23.59 13.78
CA LYS A 177 8.21 -23.46 13.31
C LYS A 177 8.04 -22.27 12.36
N ILE A 178 8.72 -21.16 12.61
CA ILE A 178 8.76 -19.99 11.72
C ILE A 178 9.38 -20.38 10.38
N ALA A 179 10.59 -20.94 10.40
CA ALA A 179 11.32 -21.34 9.19
C ALA A 179 10.54 -22.38 8.38
N ARG A 180 10.02 -23.45 8.99
CA ARG A 180 9.22 -24.46 8.29
C ARG A 180 7.97 -23.87 7.65
N ARG A 181 7.27 -22.97 8.35
CA ARG A 181 6.09 -22.31 7.81
C ARG A 181 6.44 -21.40 6.63
N TYR A 182 7.53 -20.64 6.73
CA TYR A 182 7.94 -19.72 5.67
C TYR A 182 8.43 -20.48 4.41
N LEU A 183 9.26 -21.50 4.59
CA LEU A 183 9.78 -22.37 3.52
C LEU A 183 8.67 -23.07 2.73
N THR A 184 7.58 -23.46 3.40
CA THR A 184 6.46 -24.17 2.75
C THR A 184 5.44 -23.25 2.08
N ARG A 185 5.40 -21.95 2.41
CA ARG A 185 4.34 -21.04 1.96
C ARG A 185 4.79 -20.00 0.95
N SER A 186 5.86 -19.26 1.25
CA SER A 186 6.17 -18.01 0.54
C SER A 186 7.64 -17.86 0.16
N PHE A 187 8.55 -18.63 0.78
CA PHE A 187 9.98 -18.53 0.52
C PHE A 187 10.34 -18.68 -0.97
N TRP A 188 9.78 -19.66 -1.67
CA TRP A 188 10.09 -19.88 -3.09
C TRP A 188 9.65 -18.71 -3.97
N PHE A 189 8.53 -18.07 -3.66
CA PHE A 189 8.09 -16.87 -4.36
C PHE A 189 9.03 -15.70 -4.10
N ASP A 190 9.37 -15.44 -2.84
CA ASP A 190 10.31 -14.37 -2.47
C ASP A 190 11.73 -14.64 -3.03
N LEU A 191 12.14 -15.90 -3.16
CA LEU A 191 13.42 -16.27 -3.75
C LEU A 191 13.43 -15.95 -5.25
N ILE A 192 12.39 -16.34 -5.99
CA ILE A 192 12.26 -16.04 -7.43
C ILE A 192 12.27 -14.53 -7.66
N THR A 193 11.58 -13.75 -6.81
CA THR A 193 11.59 -12.29 -6.91
C THR A 193 12.93 -11.67 -6.54
N ALA A 194 13.76 -12.32 -5.71
CA ALA A 194 15.07 -11.81 -5.31
C ALA A 194 16.21 -12.14 -6.29
N LEU A 195 16.04 -13.10 -7.21
CA LEU A 195 17.10 -13.52 -8.14
C LEU A 195 17.52 -12.36 -9.06
N PRO A 196 18.81 -12.02 -9.22
CA PRO A 196 19.30 -10.99 -10.15
C PRO A 196 19.45 -11.53 -11.59
N LEU A 197 18.33 -12.04 -12.14
CA LEU A 197 18.33 -12.84 -13.35
C LEU A 197 18.77 -12.07 -14.63
N PRO A 198 18.36 -10.81 -14.88
CA PRO A 198 18.88 -10.01 -16.00
C PRO A 198 20.38 -9.75 -15.89
N GLN A 199 20.91 -9.47 -14.69
CA GLN A 199 22.35 -9.26 -14.51
C GLN A 199 23.14 -10.54 -14.84
N PHE A 200 22.68 -11.69 -14.34
CA PHE A 200 23.27 -12.99 -14.66
C PHE A 200 23.28 -13.23 -16.18
N VAL A 201 22.17 -12.97 -16.87
CA VAL A 201 22.06 -13.18 -18.31
C VAL A 201 22.94 -12.22 -19.12
N ILE A 202 23.02 -10.94 -18.74
CA ILE A 202 23.82 -9.93 -19.45
C ILE A 202 25.32 -10.21 -19.31
N TRP A 203 25.79 -10.56 -18.11
CA TRP A 203 27.23 -10.64 -17.82
C TRP A 203 27.84 -12.03 -17.93
N ILE A 204 27.04 -13.10 -17.77
CA ILE A 204 27.55 -14.48 -17.79
C ILE A 204 27.05 -15.23 -19.03
N VAL A 205 25.73 -15.26 -19.26
CA VAL A 205 25.15 -16.05 -20.36
C VAL A 205 25.46 -15.43 -21.72
N THR A 206 25.23 -14.13 -21.87
CA THR A 206 25.34 -13.42 -23.15
C THR A 206 26.74 -13.51 -23.77
N PRO A 207 27.85 -13.30 -23.03
CA PRO A 207 29.21 -13.49 -23.55
C PRO A 207 29.54 -14.94 -23.91
N SER A 208 28.94 -15.91 -23.22
CA SER A 208 29.22 -17.35 -23.40
C SER A 208 28.52 -17.98 -24.61
N LEU A 209 27.54 -17.28 -25.21
CA LEU A 209 26.83 -17.75 -26.40
C LEU A 209 27.65 -17.47 -27.66
N ASN A 210 27.82 -18.46 -28.54
CA ASN A 210 28.50 -18.30 -29.84
C ASN A 210 27.85 -17.23 -30.73
N GLU A 211 28.64 -16.55 -31.57
CA GLU A 211 28.20 -15.43 -32.41
C GLU A 211 27.10 -15.81 -33.43
N SER A 212 27.08 -17.06 -33.90
CA SER A 212 26.06 -17.58 -34.82
C SER A 212 24.65 -17.71 -34.21
N ALA A 213 24.53 -17.64 -32.87
CA ALA A 213 23.28 -17.73 -32.13
C ALA A 213 22.74 -16.34 -31.71
N THR A 214 23.02 -15.30 -32.51
CA THR A 214 22.70 -13.89 -32.21
C THR A 214 21.20 -13.65 -31.95
N GLY A 215 20.32 -14.39 -32.65
CA GLY A 215 18.87 -14.37 -32.40
C GLY A 215 18.49 -14.94 -31.02
N ASN A 216 19.09 -16.07 -30.64
CA ASN A 216 18.82 -16.73 -29.37
C ASN A 216 19.28 -15.85 -28.18
N ARG A 217 20.43 -15.20 -28.30
CA ARG A 217 20.96 -14.27 -27.28
C ARG A 217 19.98 -13.13 -26.96
N LYS A 218 19.47 -12.44 -27.98
CA LYS A 218 18.50 -11.33 -27.80
C LYS A 218 17.20 -11.81 -27.16
N ASN A 219 16.70 -12.97 -27.58
CA ASN A 219 15.46 -13.54 -27.06
C ASN A 219 15.62 -13.97 -25.59
N ILE A 220 16.70 -14.68 -25.25
CA ILE A 220 17.00 -15.08 -23.86
C ILE A 220 17.04 -13.84 -22.96
N LEU A 221 17.72 -12.77 -23.35
CA LEU A 221 17.76 -11.52 -22.58
C LEU A 221 16.35 -10.94 -22.37
N ARG A 222 15.54 -10.84 -23.42
CA ARG A 222 14.17 -10.30 -23.33
C ARG A 222 13.28 -11.13 -22.42
N PHE A 223 13.28 -12.46 -22.58
CA PHE A 223 12.52 -13.38 -21.74
C PHE A 223 12.97 -13.29 -20.27
N SER A 224 14.27 -13.15 -20.04
CA SER A 224 14.85 -13.00 -18.71
C SER A 224 14.30 -11.78 -17.96
N ILE A 225 14.15 -10.64 -18.66
CA ILE A 225 13.60 -9.39 -18.11
C ILE A 225 12.11 -9.56 -17.79
N ILE A 226 11.32 -10.08 -18.73
CA ILE A 226 9.86 -10.25 -18.56
C ILE A 226 9.55 -11.27 -17.45
N PHE A 227 10.26 -12.40 -17.44
CA PHE A 227 10.09 -13.46 -16.46
C PHE A 227 10.33 -12.96 -15.04
N GLN A 228 11.30 -12.08 -14.84
CA GLN A 228 11.63 -11.52 -13.53
C GLN A 228 10.70 -10.36 -13.14
N TYR A 229 10.23 -9.58 -14.11
CA TYR A 229 9.32 -8.44 -13.87
C TYR A 229 7.98 -8.89 -13.27
N LEU A 230 7.39 -9.97 -13.78
CA LEU A 230 6.06 -10.44 -13.37
C LEU A 230 5.99 -10.81 -11.87
N PRO A 231 6.87 -11.67 -11.32
CA PRO A 231 6.91 -11.95 -9.89
C PRO A 231 7.04 -10.69 -9.03
N ARG A 232 7.90 -9.74 -9.43
CA ARG A 232 8.13 -8.48 -8.69
C ARG A 232 6.87 -7.60 -8.67
N LEU A 233 6.14 -7.56 -9.78
CA LEU A 233 4.84 -6.89 -9.85
C LEU A 233 3.84 -7.56 -8.91
N PHE A 234 3.75 -8.89 -8.95
CA PHE A 234 2.83 -9.63 -8.09
C PHE A 234 3.18 -9.53 -6.59
N GLN A 235 4.43 -9.26 -6.23
CA GLN A 235 4.86 -9.07 -4.85
C GLN A 235 4.27 -7.83 -4.18
N ILE A 236 3.83 -6.83 -4.95
CA ILE A 236 3.14 -5.65 -4.38
C ILE A 236 1.85 -6.06 -3.68
N PHE A 237 1.04 -6.96 -4.25
CA PHE A 237 -0.26 -7.33 -3.68
C PHE A 237 -0.20 -7.90 -2.25
N PRO A 238 0.61 -8.94 -1.94
CA PRO A 238 0.70 -9.46 -0.58
C PRO A 238 1.30 -8.44 0.40
N LEU A 239 2.24 -7.59 -0.06
CA LEU A 239 2.85 -6.56 0.77
C LEU A 239 1.85 -5.46 1.13
N SER A 240 1.14 -4.92 0.14
CA SER A 240 0.10 -3.91 0.34
C SER A 240 -1.04 -4.46 1.21
N ARG A 241 -1.44 -5.72 1.02
CA ARG A 241 -2.43 -6.37 1.89
C ARG A 241 -1.94 -6.46 3.33
N GLN A 242 -0.68 -6.81 3.56
CA GLN A 242 -0.12 -6.87 4.91
C GLN A 242 -0.13 -5.51 5.60
N ILE A 243 0.21 -4.44 4.87
CA ILE A 243 0.17 -3.07 5.38
C ILE A 243 -1.26 -2.70 5.74
N VAL A 244 -2.21 -2.83 4.81
CA VAL A 244 -3.63 -2.48 5.01
C VAL A 244 -4.24 -3.24 6.20
N MET A 245 -3.95 -4.54 6.35
CA MET A 245 -4.48 -5.33 7.46
C MET A 245 -3.94 -4.91 8.82
N ALA A 246 -2.77 -4.25 8.85
CA ALA A 246 -2.09 -3.89 10.09
C ALA A 246 -2.33 -2.42 10.48
N THR A 247 -2.50 -1.52 9.52
CA THR A 247 -2.79 -0.09 9.75
C THR A 247 -4.24 0.31 9.47
N GLY A 248 -5.07 -0.58 8.93
CA GLY A 248 -6.44 -0.30 8.50
C GLY A 248 -6.55 0.49 7.18
N VAL A 249 -5.52 1.25 6.82
CA VAL A 249 -5.42 2.05 5.59
C VAL A 249 -4.05 1.84 4.94
N MET A 250 -3.97 1.86 3.60
CA MET A 250 -2.71 1.70 2.87
C MET A 250 -1.69 2.80 3.19
N THR A 251 -2.15 4.03 3.41
CA THR A 251 -1.32 5.20 3.73
C THR A 251 -1.97 6.03 4.84
N GLU A 252 -1.14 6.69 5.66
CA GLU A 252 -1.61 7.50 6.78
C GLU A 252 -2.39 8.75 6.35
N THR A 253 -2.13 9.25 5.13
CA THR A 253 -2.80 10.42 4.56
C THR A 253 -3.50 10.06 3.26
N ALA A 254 -4.64 10.71 3.00
CA ALA A 254 -5.40 10.56 1.74
C ALA A 254 -4.55 10.96 0.51
N TRP A 255 -3.72 12.00 0.64
CA TRP A 255 -2.81 12.46 -0.42
C TRP A 255 -1.71 11.45 -0.75
N ALA A 256 -1.18 10.73 0.25
CA ALA A 256 -0.22 9.65 -0.02
C ALA A 256 -0.87 8.48 -0.77
N GLY A 257 -2.15 8.18 -0.49
CA GLY A 257 -2.91 7.15 -1.19
C GLY A 257 -3.19 7.54 -2.65
N ALA A 258 -3.52 8.80 -2.89
CA ALA A 258 -3.62 9.39 -4.21
C ALA A 258 -2.29 9.28 -4.99
N ALA A 259 -1.19 9.73 -4.40
CA ALA A 259 0.14 9.65 -5.00
C ALA A 259 0.54 8.21 -5.35
N TYR A 260 0.26 7.24 -4.46
CA TYR A 260 0.51 5.82 -4.71
C TYR A 260 -0.25 5.31 -5.96
N ASN A 261 -1.53 5.63 -6.09
CA ASN A 261 -2.32 5.23 -7.27
C ASN A 261 -1.79 5.88 -8.56
N LEU A 262 -1.40 7.16 -8.49
CA LEU A 262 -0.80 7.88 -9.61
C LEU A 262 0.53 7.25 -10.04
N VAL A 263 1.38 6.85 -9.09
CA VAL A 263 2.65 6.17 -9.37
C VAL A 263 2.40 4.84 -10.08
N LEU A 264 1.43 4.04 -9.65
CA LEU A 264 1.09 2.79 -10.34
C LEU A 264 0.59 3.03 -11.78
N TYR A 265 -0.20 4.09 -11.98
CA TYR A 265 -0.67 4.49 -13.31
C TYR A 265 0.50 4.90 -14.23
N MET A 266 1.40 5.76 -13.73
CA MET A 266 2.60 6.18 -14.46
C MET A 266 3.58 5.02 -14.71
N LEU A 267 3.66 4.05 -13.80
CA LEU A 267 4.47 2.87 -13.97
C LEU A 267 3.95 1.99 -15.11
N ALA A 268 2.62 1.80 -15.19
CA ALA A 268 2.00 1.07 -16.29
C ALA A 268 2.27 1.75 -17.64
N SER A 269 2.14 3.08 -17.72
CA SER A 269 2.45 3.81 -18.95
C SER A 269 3.93 3.71 -19.33
N HIS A 270 4.83 3.75 -18.35
CA HIS A 270 6.26 3.53 -18.56
C HIS A 270 6.56 2.15 -19.18
N VAL A 271 5.96 1.09 -18.63
CA VAL A 271 6.13 -0.29 -19.13
C VAL A 271 5.59 -0.43 -20.55
N LEU A 272 4.39 0.09 -20.83
CA LEU A 272 3.79 0.05 -22.17
C LEU A 272 4.65 0.79 -23.20
N GLY A 273 5.18 1.96 -22.85
CA GLY A 273 6.11 2.72 -23.70
C GLY A 273 7.40 1.96 -23.99
N ALA A 274 7.97 1.30 -22.99
CA ALA A 274 9.19 0.48 -23.15
C ALA A 274 8.95 -0.77 -24.01
N LEU A 275 7.80 -1.43 -23.85
CA LEU A 275 7.39 -2.55 -24.70
C LEU A 275 7.15 -2.10 -26.14
N TRP A 276 6.49 -0.96 -26.34
CA TRP A 276 6.29 -0.38 -27.66
C TRP A 276 7.64 -0.09 -28.36
N TYR A 277 8.60 0.51 -27.66
CA TYR A 277 9.96 0.71 -28.19
C TYR A 277 10.62 -0.60 -28.61
N LEU A 278 10.59 -1.62 -27.74
CA LEU A 278 11.16 -2.93 -28.01
C LEU A 278 10.53 -3.54 -29.28
N PHE A 279 9.21 -3.49 -29.38
CA PHE A 279 8.47 -4.01 -30.53
C PHE A 279 8.76 -3.21 -31.81
N SER A 280 8.93 -1.88 -31.73
CA SER A 280 9.37 -1.07 -32.87
C SER A 280 10.72 -1.53 -33.41
N VAL A 281 11.70 -1.78 -32.54
CA VAL A 281 13.02 -2.31 -32.93
C VAL A 281 12.90 -3.72 -33.53
N GLN A 282 12.03 -4.58 -32.98
CA GLN A 282 11.80 -5.94 -33.51
C GLN A 282 11.11 -5.92 -34.88
N ARG A 283 10.11 -5.05 -35.09
CA ARG A 283 9.44 -4.88 -36.38
C ARG A 283 10.41 -4.36 -37.43
N GLN A 284 11.28 -3.42 -37.06
CA GLN A 284 12.34 -2.94 -37.94
C GLN A 284 13.34 -4.05 -38.30
N GLU A 285 13.79 -4.87 -37.34
CA GLU A 285 14.65 -6.05 -37.61
C GLU A 285 13.96 -7.07 -38.53
N THR A 286 12.66 -7.28 -38.37
CA THR A 286 11.88 -8.22 -39.19
C THR A 286 11.76 -7.72 -40.63
N CYS A 287 11.47 -6.43 -40.82
CA CYS A 287 11.48 -5.83 -42.15
C CYS A 287 12.84 -6.02 -42.84
N TRP A 288 13.94 -5.78 -42.12
CA TRP A 288 15.28 -5.96 -42.70
C TRP A 288 15.52 -7.39 -43.16
N ARG A 289 15.10 -8.39 -42.37
CA ARG A 289 15.22 -9.80 -42.75
C ARG A 289 14.39 -10.12 -43.98
N GLU A 290 13.16 -9.63 -44.06
CA GLU A 290 12.30 -9.86 -45.24
C GLU A 290 12.85 -9.16 -46.49
N ALA A 291 13.21 -7.87 -46.40
CA ALA A 291 13.78 -7.11 -47.50
C ALA A 291 15.07 -7.74 -48.05
N CYS A 292 15.89 -8.30 -47.15
CA CYS A 292 17.14 -8.99 -47.46
C CYS A 292 16.95 -10.22 -48.37
N HIS A 293 15.75 -10.82 -48.40
CA HIS A 293 15.44 -11.98 -49.24
C HIS A 293 14.79 -11.61 -50.58
N VAL A 294 14.31 -10.38 -50.75
CA VAL A 294 13.49 -9.99 -51.91
C VAL A 294 14.34 -9.51 -53.10
N ARG A 295 15.47 -8.83 -52.86
CA ARG A 295 16.30 -8.31 -53.96
C ARG A 295 17.74 -8.01 -53.50
N GLY A 296 18.74 -8.51 -54.21
CA GLY A 296 20.15 -8.13 -54.02
C GLY A 296 21.12 -9.30 -53.78
N PRO A 297 22.32 -9.04 -53.21
CA PRO A 297 23.30 -10.07 -52.86
C PRO A 297 22.73 -11.06 -51.83
N PRO A 298 23.32 -12.26 -51.67
CA PRO A 298 22.86 -13.25 -50.70
C PRO A 298 22.71 -12.62 -49.30
N CYS A 299 21.60 -12.96 -48.64
CA CYS A 299 21.23 -12.34 -47.37
C CYS A 299 22.23 -12.69 -46.26
N GLN A 300 22.91 -11.67 -45.72
CA GLN A 300 23.90 -11.83 -44.65
C GLN A 300 23.37 -11.24 -43.34
N THR A 301 22.61 -12.04 -42.59
CA THR A 301 21.92 -11.61 -41.36
C THR A 301 22.85 -11.15 -40.23
N HIS A 302 24.13 -11.58 -40.25
CA HIS A 302 25.12 -11.14 -39.26
C HIS A 302 25.42 -9.64 -39.37
N PHE A 303 25.34 -9.04 -40.57
CA PHE A 303 25.56 -7.60 -40.78
C PHE A 303 24.54 -6.68 -40.12
N PHE A 304 23.44 -7.22 -39.59
CA PHE A 304 22.50 -6.47 -38.76
C PHE A 304 23.00 -6.21 -37.34
N ASP A 305 24.09 -6.86 -36.90
CA ASP A 305 24.78 -6.54 -35.65
C ASP A 305 25.89 -5.50 -35.90
N CYS A 306 25.91 -4.42 -35.11
CA CYS A 306 26.95 -3.39 -35.27
C CYS A 306 28.36 -3.87 -34.86
N LYS A 307 28.51 -5.04 -34.25
CA LYS A 307 29.83 -5.61 -33.92
C LYS A 307 30.56 -6.19 -35.13
N THR A 308 29.85 -6.62 -36.16
CA THR A 308 30.43 -7.26 -37.35
C THR A 308 30.66 -6.26 -38.49
N VAL A 309 30.90 -4.98 -38.15
CA VAL A 309 31.04 -3.91 -39.15
C VAL A 309 32.40 -4.04 -39.85
N SER A 310 32.35 -4.41 -41.13
CA SER A 310 33.48 -4.51 -42.04
C SER A 310 33.26 -3.66 -43.30
N SER A 311 34.29 -3.45 -44.12
CA SER A 311 34.17 -2.79 -45.43
C SER A 311 33.18 -3.52 -46.37
N ASN A 312 33.07 -4.84 -46.26
CA ASN A 312 32.14 -5.63 -47.07
C ASN A 312 30.66 -5.33 -46.73
N ARG A 313 30.37 -4.88 -45.50
CA ARG A 313 29.02 -4.58 -45.04
C ARG A 313 28.43 -3.34 -45.71
N THR A 314 29.23 -2.29 -45.91
CA THR A 314 28.74 -1.04 -46.53
C THR A 314 28.34 -1.30 -47.98
N ILE A 315 29.18 -2.03 -48.72
CA ILE A 315 28.91 -2.46 -50.09
C ILE A 315 27.63 -3.31 -50.15
N TRP A 316 27.51 -4.30 -49.26
CA TRP A 316 26.33 -5.15 -49.18
C TRP A 316 25.05 -4.36 -48.87
N ASN A 317 25.11 -3.39 -47.97
CA ASN A 317 23.96 -2.55 -47.60
C ASN A 317 23.51 -1.63 -48.76
N GLU A 318 24.46 -1.08 -49.52
CA GLU A 318 24.16 -0.28 -50.71
C GLU A 318 23.50 -1.13 -51.81
N LEU A 319 24.05 -2.33 -52.08
CA LEU A 319 23.52 -3.23 -53.10
C LEU A 319 22.14 -3.82 -52.77
N SER A 320 21.85 -4.02 -51.49
CA SER A 320 20.58 -4.63 -51.03
C SER A 320 19.43 -3.63 -50.91
N ASN A 321 19.70 -2.31 -50.92
CA ASN A 321 18.70 -1.23 -50.86
C ASN A 321 17.67 -1.37 -49.69
N ILE A 322 18.03 -2.10 -48.63
CA ILE A 322 17.14 -2.42 -47.49
C ILE A 322 16.71 -1.14 -46.77
N ALA A 323 17.60 -0.15 -46.69
CA ALA A 323 17.34 1.11 -46.00
C ALA A 323 16.13 1.86 -46.57
N ASN A 324 15.95 1.83 -47.89
CA ASN A 324 14.85 2.50 -48.56
C ASN A 324 13.56 1.67 -48.53
N LEU A 325 13.66 0.33 -48.59
CA LEU A 325 12.52 -0.58 -48.50
C LEU A 325 11.85 -0.54 -47.12
N CYS A 326 12.65 -0.48 -46.06
CA CYS A 326 12.18 -0.51 -44.68
C CYS A 326 11.89 0.89 -44.10
N THR A 327 11.18 1.71 -44.87
CA THR A 327 10.60 2.97 -44.40
C THR A 327 9.07 2.88 -44.41
N PRO A 328 8.37 3.53 -43.46
CA PRO A 328 6.91 3.53 -43.45
C PRO A 328 6.29 4.07 -44.76
N SER A 329 6.98 4.97 -45.46
CA SER A 329 6.50 5.61 -46.69
C SER A 329 6.58 4.74 -47.95
N ASN A 330 7.43 3.71 -48.00
CA ASN A 330 7.61 2.88 -49.19
C ASN A 330 6.47 1.84 -49.36
N GLY A 331 5.72 1.54 -48.30
CA GLY A 331 4.61 0.57 -48.35
C GLY A 331 5.03 -0.89 -48.49
N PHE A 332 6.34 -1.20 -48.53
CA PHE A 332 6.86 -2.56 -48.61
C PHE A 332 6.52 -3.40 -47.37
N TYR A 333 6.58 -2.80 -46.18
CA TYR A 333 6.35 -3.49 -44.92
C TYR A 333 5.33 -2.75 -44.04
N PRO A 334 4.28 -3.42 -43.53
CA PRO A 334 3.25 -2.77 -42.73
C PRO A 334 3.73 -2.55 -41.29
N PHE A 335 4.22 -1.35 -40.98
CA PHE A 335 4.69 -1.02 -39.63
C PHE A 335 3.58 -0.74 -38.61
N GLY A 336 2.39 -0.30 -39.06
CA GLY A 336 1.24 -0.02 -38.19
C GLY A 336 1.56 0.98 -37.07
N ILE A 337 1.19 0.66 -35.83
CA ILE A 337 1.43 1.48 -34.62
C ILE A 337 2.90 1.77 -34.34
N TYR A 338 3.83 1.06 -34.98
CA TYR A 338 5.27 1.24 -34.82
C TYR A 338 5.84 2.21 -35.85
N ALA A 339 5.08 2.61 -36.88
CA ALA A 339 5.51 3.55 -37.92
C ALA A 339 5.98 4.89 -37.31
N GLU A 340 5.26 5.41 -36.32
CA GLU A 340 5.58 6.65 -35.61
C GLU A 340 6.99 6.65 -35.02
N ALA A 341 7.49 5.50 -34.55
CA ALA A 341 8.86 5.37 -34.01
C ALA A 341 9.94 5.48 -35.09
N LEU A 342 9.64 5.07 -36.33
CA LEU A 342 10.56 5.14 -37.45
C LEU A 342 10.55 6.53 -38.08
N ASP A 343 9.37 7.13 -38.25
CA ASP A 343 9.21 8.48 -38.82
C ASP A 343 9.91 9.54 -37.98
N SER A 344 9.77 9.44 -36.65
CA SER A 344 10.46 10.31 -35.68
C SER A 344 11.96 9.95 -35.50
N ARG A 345 12.46 8.93 -36.20
CA ARG A 345 13.82 8.37 -36.08
C ARG A 345 14.20 7.98 -34.66
N LEU A 346 13.21 7.66 -33.83
CA LEU A 346 13.35 7.41 -32.40
C LEU A 346 14.31 6.26 -32.10
N THR A 347 14.34 5.22 -32.93
CA THR A 347 15.22 4.06 -32.75
C THR A 347 16.72 4.42 -32.78
N SER A 348 17.06 5.56 -33.41
CA SER A 348 18.43 6.08 -33.54
C SER A 348 18.82 7.19 -32.56
N SER A 349 17.86 7.80 -31.88
CA SER A 349 18.08 8.94 -30.99
C SER A 349 18.87 8.61 -29.70
N SER A 350 19.20 9.65 -28.94
CA SER A 350 19.80 9.52 -27.61
C SER A 350 18.86 8.79 -26.62
N PHE A 351 19.39 8.22 -25.53
CA PHE A 351 18.59 7.51 -24.54
C PHE A 351 17.52 8.40 -23.90
N THR A 352 17.86 9.63 -23.54
CA THR A 352 16.94 10.57 -22.90
C THR A 352 15.74 10.89 -23.80
N GLN A 353 15.97 11.17 -25.08
CA GLN A 353 14.89 11.41 -26.05
C GLN A 353 14.01 10.17 -26.23
N LYS A 354 14.63 8.98 -26.36
CA LYS A 354 13.93 7.70 -26.42
C LYS A 354 13.00 7.50 -25.23
N TYR A 355 13.55 7.67 -24.03
CA TYR A 355 12.82 7.46 -22.78
C TYR A 355 11.61 8.39 -22.66
N PHE A 356 11.80 9.71 -22.77
CA PHE A 356 10.70 10.66 -22.59
C PHE A 356 9.62 10.52 -23.65
N TYR A 357 10.01 10.27 -24.91
CA TYR A 357 9.03 10.08 -25.98
C TYR A 357 8.22 8.80 -25.79
N CYS A 358 8.87 7.68 -25.44
CA CYS A 358 8.16 6.42 -25.20
C CYS A 358 7.27 6.51 -23.95
N PHE A 359 7.73 7.18 -22.90
CA PHE A 359 6.93 7.43 -21.71
C PHE A 359 5.68 8.26 -22.04
N TRP A 360 5.85 9.33 -22.82
CA TRP A 360 4.75 10.14 -23.34
C TRP A 360 3.78 9.30 -24.20
N TRP A 361 4.30 8.50 -25.13
CA TRP A 361 3.50 7.63 -26.00
C TRP A 361 2.65 6.65 -25.16
N GLY A 362 3.26 6.02 -24.15
CA GLY A 362 2.56 5.11 -23.24
C GLY A 362 1.49 5.84 -22.42
N LEU A 363 1.79 7.04 -21.92
CA LEU A 363 0.84 7.83 -21.13
C LEU A 363 -0.35 8.30 -21.96
N LYS A 364 -0.09 8.79 -23.18
CA LYS A 364 -1.10 9.21 -24.16
C LYS A 364 -2.06 8.06 -24.48
N ASN A 365 -1.54 6.90 -24.87
CA ASN A 365 -2.37 5.78 -25.29
C ASN A 365 -3.10 5.09 -24.13
N LEU A 366 -2.50 5.04 -22.93
CA LEU A 366 -3.19 4.54 -21.74
C LEU A 366 -4.35 5.47 -21.34
N SER A 367 -4.15 6.79 -21.41
CA SER A 367 -5.17 7.78 -21.02
C SER A 367 -6.28 7.94 -22.06
N CYS A 368 -5.97 7.76 -23.34
CA CYS A 368 -6.92 7.82 -24.44
C CYS A 368 -7.45 6.44 -24.87
N LEU A 369 -7.27 5.41 -24.04
CA LEU A 369 -7.79 4.05 -24.28
C LEU A 369 -7.38 3.46 -25.65
N GLY A 370 -6.22 3.86 -26.18
CA GLY A 370 -5.72 3.40 -27.48
C GLY A 370 -6.52 3.84 -28.70
N GLN A 371 -7.43 4.83 -28.58
CA GLN A 371 -8.32 5.25 -29.68
C GLN A 371 -7.60 5.74 -30.94
N ASN A 372 -6.36 6.25 -30.80
CA ASN A 372 -5.57 6.78 -31.91
C ASN A 372 -4.56 5.77 -32.47
N LEU A 373 -4.71 4.46 -32.18
CA LEU A 373 -3.82 3.41 -32.66
C LEU A 373 -4.30 2.86 -34.01
N SER A 374 -3.51 3.06 -35.07
CA SER A 374 -3.74 2.48 -36.39
C SER A 374 -2.98 1.15 -36.54
N THR A 375 -3.69 0.04 -36.37
CA THR A 375 -3.07 -1.30 -36.41
C THR A 375 -2.95 -1.88 -37.82
N SER A 376 -1.87 -2.61 -38.10
CA SER A 376 -1.83 -3.52 -39.25
C SER A 376 -2.60 -4.83 -38.97
N LEU A 377 -2.69 -5.74 -39.96
CA LEU A 377 -3.28 -7.08 -39.80
C LEU A 377 -2.40 -8.04 -38.97
N PHE A 378 -1.26 -7.57 -38.43
CA PHE A 378 -0.39 -8.39 -37.60
C PHE A 378 -1.04 -8.71 -36.25
N ILE A 379 -1.25 -10.00 -35.97
CA ILE A 379 -1.94 -10.48 -34.76
C ILE A 379 -1.30 -9.94 -33.47
N GLY A 380 0.03 -9.88 -33.40
CA GLY A 380 0.74 -9.38 -32.21
C GLY A 380 0.48 -7.91 -31.92
N GLU A 381 0.31 -7.10 -32.96
CA GLU A 381 0.00 -5.68 -32.86
C GLU A 381 -1.45 -5.45 -32.43
N ILE A 382 -2.39 -6.17 -33.05
CA ILE A 382 -3.81 -6.13 -32.66
C ILE A 382 -3.97 -6.53 -31.19
N THR A 383 -3.30 -7.62 -30.78
CA THR A 383 -3.33 -8.09 -29.38
C THR A 383 -2.76 -7.04 -28.43
N PHE A 384 -1.64 -6.40 -28.80
CA PHE A 384 -1.04 -5.35 -27.98
C PHE A 384 -1.94 -4.11 -27.86
N ALA A 385 -2.61 -3.69 -28.95
CA ALA A 385 -3.58 -2.60 -28.93
C ALA A 385 -4.80 -2.91 -28.06
N ILE A 386 -5.34 -4.14 -28.13
CA ILE A 386 -6.42 -4.60 -27.25
C ILE A 386 -6.00 -4.53 -25.78
N VAL A 387 -4.79 -5.00 -25.44
CA VAL A 387 -4.25 -4.92 -24.08
C VAL A 387 -4.14 -3.48 -23.61
N ILE A 388 -3.67 -2.54 -24.44
CA ILE A 388 -3.62 -1.11 -24.10
C ILE A 388 -5.02 -0.56 -23.81
N GLY A 389 -6.01 -0.88 -24.65
CA GLY A 389 -7.39 -0.43 -24.46
C GLY A 389 -8.01 -0.94 -23.16
N VAL A 390 -7.91 -2.23 -22.88
CA VAL A 390 -8.44 -2.85 -21.66
C VAL A 390 -7.72 -2.35 -20.41
N LEU A 391 -6.38 -2.33 -20.43
CA LEU A 391 -5.58 -1.86 -19.31
C LEU A 391 -5.80 -0.37 -19.03
N GLY A 392 -5.93 0.44 -20.09
CA GLY A 392 -6.27 1.86 -20.01
C GLY A 392 -7.61 2.07 -19.32
N LEU A 393 -8.64 1.32 -19.71
CA LEU A 393 -9.98 1.46 -19.14
C LEU A 393 -9.99 1.14 -17.65
N VAL A 394 -9.37 0.02 -17.27
CA VAL A 394 -9.31 -0.42 -15.87
C VAL A 394 -8.49 0.55 -15.02
N LEU A 395 -7.27 0.89 -15.45
CA LEU A 395 -6.38 1.74 -14.66
C LEU A 395 -6.88 3.18 -14.56
N PHE A 396 -7.44 3.74 -15.64
CA PHE A 396 -8.01 5.09 -15.62
C PHE A 396 -9.25 5.16 -14.73
N GLY A 397 -10.12 4.14 -14.79
CA GLY A 397 -11.27 4.02 -13.89
C GLY A 397 -10.87 3.90 -12.43
N LEU A 398 -9.87 3.07 -12.11
CA LEU A 398 -9.32 2.93 -10.76
C LEU A 398 -8.70 4.24 -10.25
N LEU A 399 -7.98 4.95 -11.11
CA LEU A 399 -7.38 6.24 -10.77
C LEU A 399 -8.48 7.24 -10.38
N ILE A 400 -9.48 7.43 -11.22
CA ILE A 400 -10.58 8.38 -10.96
C ILE A 400 -11.35 7.96 -9.70
N GLY A 401 -11.74 6.68 -9.58
CA GLY A 401 -12.55 6.19 -8.46
C GLY A 401 -11.83 6.32 -7.10
N ASN A 402 -10.54 5.95 -7.05
CA ASN A 402 -9.75 6.09 -5.83
C ASN A 402 -9.49 7.56 -5.49
N MET A 403 -9.16 8.40 -6.48
CA MET A 403 -8.95 9.84 -6.28
C MET A 403 -10.22 10.52 -5.76
N GLN A 404 -11.38 10.20 -6.34
CA GLN A 404 -12.66 10.72 -5.89
C GLN A 404 -12.93 10.31 -4.44
N SER A 405 -12.68 9.06 -4.07
CA SER A 405 -12.85 8.57 -2.70
C SER A 405 -11.98 9.33 -1.69
N TYR A 406 -10.72 9.60 -2.04
CA TYR A 406 -9.81 10.37 -1.19
C TYR A 406 -10.23 11.84 -1.05
N LEU A 407 -10.61 12.48 -2.15
CA LEU A 407 -11.09 13.86 -2.12
C LEU A 407 -12.39 13.99 -1.32
N GLN A 408 -13.34 13.08 -1.53
CA GLN A 408 -14.60 13.02 -0.77
C GLN A 408 -14.33 12.87 0.72
N ALA A 409 -13.45 11.94 1.13
CA ALA A 409 -13.13 11.74 2.55
C ALA A 409 -12.62 13.04 3.23
N THR A 410 -11.87 13.89 2.51
CA THR A 410 -11.43 15.19 3.03
C THR A 410 -12.50 16.28 3.00
N MET A 411 -13.41 16.23 2.02
CA MET A 411 -14.43 17.27 1.81
C MET A 411 -15.73 17.04 2.59
N VAL A 412 -16.04 15.80 2.99
CA VAL A 412 -17.32 15.44 3.66
C VAL A 412 -17.67 16.38 4.80
N ARG A 413 -16.74 16.64 5.74
CA ARG A 413 -17.03 17.51 6.90
C ARG A 413 -17.28 18.96 6.52
N LEU A 414 -16.53 19.47 5.55
CA LEU A 414 -16.71 20.83 5.06
C LEU A 414 -18.04 20.98 4.32
N GLU A 415 -18.41 19.97 3.53
CA GLU A 415 -19.64 19.95 2.77
C GLU A 415 -20.85 19.80 3.70
N GLU A 416 -20.80 18.91 4.71
CA GLU A 416 -21.79 18.82 5.78
C GLU A 416 -22.04 20.19 6.45
N TRP A 417 -20.97 20.93 6.74
CA TRP A 417 -21.08 22.28 7.29
C TRP A 417 -21.71 23.27 6.31
N ARG A 418 -21.31 23.26 5.04
CA ARG A 418 -21.88 24.12 3.99
C ARG A 418 -23.37 23.86 3.79
N THR A 419 -23.78 22.59 3.73
CA THR A 419 -25.19 22.18 3.61
C THR A 419 -25.98 22.67 4.82
N LYS A 420 -25.54 22.35 6.05
CA LYS A 420 -26.21 22.82 7.29
C LYS A 420 -26.32 24.34 7.35
N ARG A 421 -25.30 25.08 6.93
CA ARG A 421 -25.33 26.54 6.88
C ARG A 421 -26.35 27.05 5.87
N THR A 422 -26.39 26.47 4.67
CA THR A 422 -27.33 26.88 3.61
C THR A 422 -28.77 26.60 4.01
N ASP A 423 -29.03 25.44 4.60
CA ASP A 423 -30.36 25.07 5.08
C ASP A 423 -30.81 25.95 6.24
N MET A 424 -29.88 26.31 7.15
CA MET A 424 -30.16 27.29 8.21
C MET A 424 -30.53 28.65 7.64
N GLU A 425 -29.78 29.17 6.67
CA GLU A 425 -30.09 30.45 6.02
C GLU A 425 -31.47 30.43 5.33
N ARG A 426 -31.77 29.36 4.59
CA ARG A 426 -33.09 29.17 3.97
C ARG A 426 -34.19 29.14 5.03
N TRP A 427 -34.00 28.39 6.11
CA TRP A 427 -34.94 28.31 7.22
C TRP A 427 -35.17 29.67 7.90
N MET A 428 -34.09 30.41 8.19
CA MET A 428 -34.18 31.75 8.80
C MET A 428 -34.86 32.76 7.88
N ASN A 429 -34.67 32.64 6.56
CA ASN A 429 -35.33 33.50 5.57
C ASN A 429 -36.82 33.16 5.43
N HIS A 430 -37.15 31.87 5.36
CA HIS A 430 -38.53 31.41 5.26
C HIS A 430 -39.37 31.80 6.49
N ARG A 431 -38.77 31.77 7.68
CA ARG A 431 -39.40 32.21 8.94
C ARG A 431 -39.33 33.71 9.19
N GLN A 432 -38.82 34.50 8.23
CA GLN A 432 -38.71 35.97 8.31
C GLN A 432 -38.01 36.46 9.60
N ILE A 433 -36.95 35.77 10.02
CA ILE A 433 -36.25 36.11 11.26
C ILE A 433 -35.60 37.51 11.16
N PRO A 434 -35.68 38.35 12.22
CA PRO A 434 -35.06 39.67 12.23
C PRO A 434 -33.53 39.60 12.01
N GLN A 435 -32.98 40.57 11.29
CA GLN A 435 -31.54 40.65 10.99
C GLN A 435 -30.60 40.56 12.20
N PRO A 436 -30.86 41.20 13.37
CA PRO A 436 -29.96 41.06 14.52
C PRO A 436 -29.92 39.62 15.04
N LEU A 437 -31.05 38.90 15.00
CA LEU A 437 -31.10 37.50 15.44
C LEU A 437 -30.40 36.58 14.42
N LYS A 438 -30.56 36.84 13.11
CA LYS A 438 -29.80 36.13 12.05
C LYS A 438 -28.29 36.27 12.24
N GLN A 439 -27.81 37.48 12.55
CA GLN A 439 -26.39 37.71 12.83
C GLN A 439 -25.91 36.95 14.08
N CYS A 440 -26.73 36.89 15.13
CA CYS A 440 -26.42 36.10 16.33
C CYS A 440 -26.28 34.60 16.00
N VAL A 441 -27.23 34.03 15.24
CA VAL A 441 -27.20 32.61 14.81
C VAL A 441 -25.97 32.31 13.95
N ARG A 442 -25.65 33.17 12.97
CA ARG A 442 -24.43 33.02 12.14
C ARG A 442 -23.17 32.99 12.98
N ARG A 443 -23.05 33.93 13.93
CA ARG A 443 -21.86 34.05 14.80
C ARG A 443 -21.73 32.85 15.74
N PHE A 444 -22.84 32.36 16.28
CA PHE A 444 -22.88 31.12 17.08
C PHE A 444 -22.43 29.90 16.27
N HIS A 445 -22.97 29.70 15.06
CA HIS A 445 -22.58 28.56 14.20
C HIS A 445 -21.12 28.62 13.76
N GLN A 446 -20.61 29.81 13.46
CA GLN A 446 -19.21 30.01 13.12
C GLN A 446 -18.30 29.68 14.31
N TYR A 447 -18.65 30.15 15.51
CA TYR A 447 -17.91 29.80 16.73
C TYR A 447 -17.94 28.29 17.00
N LYS A 448 -19.12 27.65 16.93
CA LYS A 448 -19.28 26.21 17.13
C LYS A 448 -18.41 25.41 16.16
N TRP A 449 -18.38 25.78 14.87
CA TRP A 449 -17.53 25.12 13.87
C TRP A 449 -16.03 25.27 14.17
N VAL A 450 -15.57 26.47 14.55
CA VAL A 450 -14.15 26.68 14.90
C VAL A 450 -13.75 25.89 16.14
N ALA A 451 -14.65 25.78 17.13
CA ALA A 451 -14.39 25.07 18.38
C ALA A 451 -14.42 23.53 18.23
N THR A 452 -15.39 22.99 17.49
CA THR A 452 -15.67 21.53 17.44
C THR A 452 -15.32 20.87 16.12
N ARG A 453 -15.02 21.65 15.07
CA ARG A 453 -14.86 21.19 13.67
C ARG A 453 -16.01 20.28 13.18
N GLY A 454 -17.21 20.50 13.70
CA GLY A 454 -18.41 19.75 13.31
C GLY A 454 -18.57 18.39 13.98
N VAL A 455 -17.78 18.08 15.00
CA VAL A 455 -17.99 16.90 15.85
C VAL A 455 -19.18 17.16 16.78
N ASP A 456 -20.09 16.19 16.84
CA ASP A 456 -21.18 16.18 17.80
C ASP A 456 -20.73 15.41 19.06
N GLU A 457 -20.39 16.16 20.11
CA GLU A 457 -19.78 15.62 21.33
C GLU A 457 -20.76 14.70 22.08
N GLU A 458 -22.04 15.05 22.14
CA GLU A 458 -23.07 14.24 22.78
C GLU A 458 -23.26 12.89 22.09
N ALA A 459 -23.41 12.88 20.76
CA ALA A 459 -23.59 11.64 19.99
C ALA A 459 -22.38 10.71 20.13
N LEU A 460 -21.16 11.28 20.09
CA LEU A 460 -19.93 10.52 20.30
C LEU A 460 -19.92 9.84 21.68
N LEU A 461 -20.35 10.56 22.71
CA LEU A 461 -20.41 10.06 24.08
C LEU A 461 -21.47 8.96 24.26
N GLU A 462 -22.56 9.00 23.48
CA GLU A 462 -23.64 8.01 23.53
C GLU A 462 -23.26 6.63 23.00
N ASP A 463 -22.33 6.55 22.05
CA ASP A 463 -21.84 5.27 21.50
C ASP A 463 -20.90 4.52 22.47
N LEU A 464 -20.39 5.19 23.51
CA LEU A 464 -19.46 4.60 24.47
C LEU A 464 -20.19 3.86 25.61
N PRO A 465 -19.65 2.72 26.10
CA PRO A 465 -20.09 2.10 27.34
C PRO A 465 -20.10 3.08 28.51
N MET A 466 -21.05 2.91 29.42
CA MET A 466 -21.31 3.85 30.52
C MET A 466 -20.07 4.16 31.38
N ASP A 467 -19.22 3.16 31.63
CA ASP A 467 -18.02 3.32 32.44
C ASP A 467 -17.00 4.25 31.78
N ILE A 468 -16.76 4.09 30.48
CA ILE A 468 -15.83 4.92 29.70
C ILE A 468 -16.39 6.34 29.56
N ARG A 469 -17.68 6.46 29.27
CA ARG A 469 -18.37 7.75 29.15
C ARG A 469 -18.25 8.57 30.44
N ARG A 470 -18.45 7.94 31.61
CA ARG A 470 -18.34 8.60 32.91
C ARG A 470 -16.92 9.08 33.18
N GLU A 471 -15.92 8.27 32.84
CA GLU A 471 -14.51 8.62 33.04
C GLU A 471 -14.09 9.82 32.16
N ILE A 472 -14.49 9.83 30.88
CA ILE A 472 -14.22 10.94 29.95
C ILE A 472 -14.89 12.23 30.46
N LYS A 473 -16.18 12.18 30.83
CA LYS A 473 -16.89 13.36 31.38
C LYS A 473 -16.22 13.87 32.65
N ARG A 474 -15.81 12.98 33.55
CA ARG A 474 -15.07 13.35 34.76
C ARG A 474 -13.78 14.08 34.43
N HIS A 475 -13.02 13.60 33.45
CA HIS A 475 -11.77 14.20 33.01
C HIS A 475 -11.99 15.60 32.41
N LEU A 476 -12.94 15.75 31.48
CA LEU A 476 -13.27 17.03 30.83
C LEU A 476 -13.76 18.08 31.83
N CYS A 477 -14.58 17.69 32.81
CA CYS A 477 -15.13 18.63 33.79
C CYS A 477 -14.17 18.97 34.94
N LEU A 478 -13.06 18.24 35.12
CA LEU A 478 -12.22 18.31 36.31
C LEU A 478 -11.58 19.70 36.51
N ASP A 479 -11.08 20.30 35.43
CA ASP A 479 -10.48 21.64 35.46
C ASP A 479 -11.50 22.76 35.61
N LEU A 480 -12.74 22.54 35.17
CA LEU A 480 -13.84 23.47 35.39
C LEU A 480 -14.23 23.50 36.87
N VAL A 481 -14.38 22.31 37.47
CA VAL A 481 -14.72 22.15 38.89
C VAL A 481 -13.62 22.71 39.81
N ARG A 482 -12.33 22.49 39.48
CA ARG A 482 -11.20 23.07 40.24
C ARG A 482 -11.20 24.60 40.21
N ARG A 483 -11.47 25.22 39.06
CA ARG A 483 -11.54 26.68 38.92
C ARG A 483 -12.71 27.29 39.68
N VAL A 484 -13.87 26.63 39.68
CA VAL A 484 -15.03 27.07 40.48
C VAL A 484 -14.75 26.97 41.97
N ARG A 485 -14.11 25.88 42.42
CA ARG A 485 -13.70 25.71 43.83
C ARG A 485 -12.72 26.80 44.28
N ALA A 486 -11.74 27.14 43.46
CA ALA A 486 -10.78 28.23 43.73
C ALA A 486 -11.46 29.61 43.82
N ARG A 487 -12.44 29.90 42.95
CA ARG A 487 -13.22 31.15 43.01
C ARG A 487 -14.15 31.21 44.22
N LEU A 488 -14.71 30.08 44.65
CA LEU A 488 -15.53 30.00 45.87
C LEU A 488 -14.70 30.21 47.13
N THR A 489 -13.49 29.64 47.21
CA THR A 489 -12.56 29.92 48.32
C THR A 489 -12.09 31.38 48.34
N HIS A 490 -11.91 32.01 47.18
CA HIS A 490 -11.52 33.43 47.10
C HIS A 490 -12.68 34.39 47.44
N ARG A 491 -13.93 34.01 47.17
CA ARG A 491 -15.13 34.79 47.58
C ARG A 491 -15.43 34.66 49.08
N HIS A 492 -15.00 33.58 49.75
CA HIS A 492 -15.14 33.45 51.21
C HIS A 492 -14.17 34.34 52.00
N TRP A 493 -13.02 34.70 51.43
CA TRP A 493 -12.07 35.65 52.04
C TRP A 493 -12.36 37.12 51.73
N ALA A 494 -13.35 37.43 50.88
CA ALA A 494 -13.70 38.80 50.48
C ALA A 494 -15.09 39.25 51.02
N ARG A 495 -15.42 38.90 52.27
CA ARG A 495 -16.52 39.57 53.00
C ARG A 495 -15.91 40.66 53.91
N PRO A 496 -16.25 41.96 53.73
CA PRO A 496 -15.88 42.99 54.70
C PRO A 496 -16.70 42.80 55.98
N ALA A 497 -16.04 42.74 57.13
CA ALA A 497 -16.68 42.80 58.43
C ALA A 497 -17.34 44.18 58.62
N ARG A 498 -18.67 44.26 58.53
CA ARG A 498 -19.46 45.31 59.19
C ARG A 498 -20.25 44.66 60.32
N ALA A 499 -19.73 44.74 61.53
CA ALA A 499 -20.47 44.50 62.75
C ALA A 499 -21.15 45.81 63.15
N ALA A 500 -22.49 45.81 63.16
CA ALA A 500 -23.31 46.85 63.78
C ALA A 500 -23.13 46.80 65.30
N ARG A 501 -22.93 47.95 65.93
CA ARG A 501 -23.01 48.14 67.38
C ARG A 501 -24.15 49.13 67.63
N VAL A 502 -25.28 48.63 68.14
CA VAL A 502 -26.41 49.43 68.63
C VAL A 502 -26.64 49.05 70.09
N HIS A 503 -26.53 50.01 70.99
CA HIS A 503 -27.51 50.33 72.05
C HIS A 503 -27.04 51.57 72.84
N GLY A 504 -27.92 52.58 72.97
CA GLY A 504 -27.82 53.68 73.94
C GLY A 504 -28.13 53.21 75.38
N PRO A 505 -28.53 54.06 76.37
CA PRO A 505 -28.90 55.49 76.30
C PRO A 505 -28.30 56.40 77.42
N ARG A 506 -28.23 57.71 77.17
CA ARG A 506 -28.81 58.82 77.98
C ARG A 506 -28.51 60.14 77.30
#